data_AF-A0A9D1FZ15-F1
#
_entry.id   AF-A0A9D1FZ15-F1
#
_cell.length_a   1.000
_cell.length_b   1.000
_cell.length_c   1.000
_cell.angle_alpha   90.00
_cell.angle_beta   90.00
_cell.angle_gamma   90.00
#
_symmetry.space_group_name_H-M   'P 1'
#
loop_
_entity.id
_entity.type
_entity.pdbx_description
1 polymer ?
#
loop_
_entity_poly.entity_id
_entity_poly.type
_entity_poly.pdbx_seq_one_letter_code
_entity_poly.pdbx_strand_id
1 'polypeptide(L)'
;MTWKIVTDSSCDWAPESPACAVSSVPFIISAGHEDFVDDAALQVPAMLDAMERCDMASHTSCPTPQAWLEEFEQADRCIAIAISSRLSGSMNSAQIACELALERAPEKRIAVLDSRRNRPLRGSHAGLDCPGHGF
;
A
#
# COMPACT_ATOMS: atom_id res chain seq x y z
N MET A 1 -8.35 -16.00 16.84
CA MET A 1 -8.28 -14.55 17.01
C MET A 1 -6.91 -14.07 16.59
N THR A 2 -6.77 -13.84 15.29
CA THR A 2 -5.57 -13.31 14.65
C THR A 2 -5.77 -11.83 14.31
N TRP A 3 -4.72 -11.03 14.47
CA TRP A 3 -4.69 -9.62 14.10
C TRP A 3 -3.73 -9.39 12.95
N LYS A 4 -4.12 -8.53 12.01
CA LYS A 4 -3.30 -8.12 10.89
C LYS A 4 -3.40 -6.63 10.64
N ILE A 5 -2.28 -6.00 10.31
CA ILE A 5 -2.26 -4.64 9.77
C ILE A 5 -1.85 -4.75 8.30
N VAL A 6 -2.65 -4.13 7.45
CA VAL A 6 -2.46 -4.15 5.99
C VAL A 6 -2.26 -2.71 5.55
N THR A 7 -1.16 -2.44 4.85
CA THR A 7 -0.93 -1.13 4.21
C THR A 7 -0.98 -1.29 2.70
N ASP A 8 -0.97 -0.19 1.96
CA ASP A 8 -0.50 -0.23 0.57
C ASP A 8 1.00 0.06 0.51
N SER A 9 1.63 -0.16 -0.64
CA SER A 9 3.09 -0.04 -0.81
C SER A 9 3.64 1.38 -0.68
N SER A 10 2.77 2.40 -0.57
CA SER A 10 3.23 3.76 -0.22
C SER A 10 3.79 3.88 1.20
N CYS A 11 3.57 2.85 2.03
CA CYS A 11 4.03 2.78 3.40
C CYS A 11 5.28 1.90 3.51
N ASP A 12 6.43 2.52 3.80
CA ASP A 12 7.72 1.85 4.02
C ASP A 12 7.81 1.12 5.39
N TRP A 13 6.72 0.54 5.87
CA TRP A 13 6.60 0.00 7.21
C TRP A 13 6.43 -1.52 7.19
N ALA A 14 7.47 -2.23 7.65
CA ALA A 14 7.49 -3.69 7.74
C ALA A 14 8.13 -4.17 9.05
N PRO A 15 7.50 -3.95 10.22
CA PRO A 15 8.00 -4.52 11.46
C PRO A 15 7.63 -5.99 11.55
N GLU A 16 8.55 -6.81 12.03
CA GLU A 16 8.24 -8.18 12.42
C GLU A 16 7.63 -8.19 13.82
N SER A 17 6.46 -8.81 13.98
CA SER A 17 5.81 -8.99 15.28
C SER A 17 5.15 -10.35 15.39
N PRO A 18 5.44 -11.15 16.44
CA PRO A 18 4.76 -12.42 16.66
C PRO A 18 3.29 -12.25 17.08
N ALA A 19 2.89 -11.04 17.48
CA ALA A 19 1.53 -10.75 17.96
C ALA A 19 0.60 -10.21 16.86
N CYS A 20 1.16 -9.68 15.77
CA CYS A 20 0.40 -9.02 14.72
C CYS A 20 1.12 -9.19 13.38
N ALA A 21 0.45 -9.82 12.42
CA ALA A 21 0.97 -9.89 11.05
C ALA A 21 0.93 -8.48 10.43
N VAL A 22 1.93 -8.14 9.63
CA VAL A 22 1.96 -6.90 8.84
C VAL A 22 2.22 -7.28 7.39
N SER A 23 1.47 -6.68 6.47
CA SER A 23 1.63 -6.88 5.04
C SER A 23 1.33 -5.59 4.27
N SER A 24 1.73 -5.58 3.01
CA SER A 24 1.54 -4.46 2.10
C SER A 24 0.92 -4.95 0.79
N VAL A 25 -0.06 -4.22 0.27
CA VAL A 25 -0.68 -4.45 -1.04
C VAL A 25 0.02 -3.56 -2.07
N PRO A 26 0.63 -4.12 -3.12
CA PRO A 26 1.49 -3.36 -4.01
C PRO A 26 0.71 -2.46 -4.97
N PHE A 27 1.24 -1.26 -5.19
CA PHE A 27 0.93 -0.46 -6.37
C PHE A 27 1.59 -1.05 -7.62
N ILE A 28 1.13 -0.61 -8.79
CA ILE A 28 1.81 -0.85 -10.05
C ILE A 28 2.38 0.49 -10.54
N ILE A 29 3.65 0.49 -10.91
CA ILE A 29 4.34 1.63 -11.53
C ILE A 29 4.54 1.29 -13.00
N SER A 30 3.96 2.09 -13.88
CA SER A 30 4.09 1.92 -15.33
C SER A 30 5.09 2.93 -15.87
N ALA A 31 6.18 2.43 -16.47
CA ALA A 31 7.24 3.23 -17.08
C ALA A 31 7.43 2.81 -18.54
N GLY A 32 7.11 3.72 -19.46
CA GLY A 32 7.07 3.42 -20.89
C GLY A 32 6.04 2.34 -21.24
N HIS A 33 6.51 1.15 -21.61
CA HIS A 33 5.67 -0.01 -21.96
C HIS A 33 5.81 -1.17 -20.96
N GLU A 34 6.46 -0.92 -19.82
CA GLU A 34 6.75 -1.92 -18.80
C GLU A 34 6.01 -1.57 -17.50
N ASP A 35 5.45 -2.60 -16.86
CA ASP A 35 4.80 -2.49 -15.56
C ASP A 35 5.67 -3.12 -14.48
N PHE A 36 5.81 -2.39 -13.38
CA PHE A 36 6.62 -2.77 -12.22
C PHE A 36 5.72 -2.87 -10.99
N VAL A 37 5.75 -4.02 -10.32
CA VAL A 37 5.04 -4.21 -9.06
C VAL A 37 5.87 -3.61 -7.93
N ASP A 38 5.27 -2.71 -7.16
CA ASP A 38 5.91 -2.03 -6.03
C ASP A 38 5.92 -2.93 -4.79
N ASP A 39 6.75 -3.97 -4.83
CA ASP A 39 6.98 -4.92 -3.75
C ASP A 39 8.49 -5.13 -3.49
N ALA A 40 8.81 -6.06 -2.58
CA ALA A 40 10.21 -6.34 -2.21
C ALA A 40 11.06 -6.94 -3.35
N ALA A 41 10.44 -7.43 -4.43
CA ALA A 41 11.13 -7.96 -5.59
C ALA A 41 11.40 -6.90 -6.67
N LEU A 42 10.87 -5.67 -6.52
CA LEU A 42 11.05 -4.57 -7.46
C LEU A 42 12.53 -4.32 -7.79
N GLN A 43 12.86 -4.43 -9.08
CA GLN A 43 14.18 -4.08 -9.59
C GLN A 43 14.24 -2.59 -9.92
N VAL A 44 14.50 -1.77 -8.89
CA VAL A 44 14.56 -0.31 -9.01
C VAL A 44 15.47 0.18 -10.15
N PRO A 45 16.69 -0.37 -10.38
CA PRO A 45 17.51 0.07 -11.51
C PRO A 45 16.84 -0.15 -12.87
N ALA A 46 16.21 -1.31 -13.07
CA ALA A 46 15.51 -1.60 -14.33
C ALA A 46 14.31 -0.67 -14.56
N MET A 47 13.56 -0.36 -13.50
CA MET A 47 12.47 0.60 -13.54
C MET A 47 12.96 2.00 -13.90
N LEU A 48 14.03 2.48 -13.26
CA LEU A 48 14.62 3.79 -13.57
C LEU A 48 15.14 3.83 -15.00
N ASP A 49 15.83 2.79 -15.46
CA ASP A 49 16.30 2.74 -16.84
C ASP A 49 15.12 2.76 -17.84
N ALA A 50 13.99 2.11 -17.52
CA ALA A 50 12.79 2.15 -18.35
C ALA A 50 12.16 3.56 -18.41
N MET A 51 12.18 4.28 -17.29
CA MET A 51 11.75 5.68 -17.22
C MET A 51 12.67 6.59 -18.04
N GLU A 52 13.98 6.40 -17.98
CA GLU A 52 14.95 7.22 -18.74
C GLU A 52 14.89 6.96 -20.25
N ARG A 53 14.58 5.73 -20.67
CA ARG A 53 14.50 5.36 -22.10
C ARG A 53 13.23 5.85 -22.79
N CYS A 54 12.21 6.29 -22.06
CA CYS A 54 10.92 6.64 -22.62
C CYS A 54 10.52 8.07 -22.29
N ASP A 55 10.24 8.87 -23.31
CA ASP A 55 9.77 10.26 -23.14
C ASP A 55 8.32 10.35 -22.61
N MET A 56 7.61 9.23 -22.49
CA MET A 56 6.28 9.19 -21.89
C MET A 56 6.36 9.29 -20.37
N ALA A 57 5.53 10.14 -19.78
CA ALA A 57 5.42 10.23 -18.33
C ALA A 57 5.02 8.88 -17.73
N SER A 58 5.78 8.45 -16.72
CA SER A 58 5.39 7.31 -15.88
C SER A 58 4.12 7.61 -15.11
N HIS A 59 3.33 6.58 -14.83
CA HIS A 59 2.13 6.69 -14.01
C HIS A 59 2.04 5.52 -13.04
N THR A 60 1.15 5.64 -12.06
CA THR A 60 0.94 4.63 -11.03
C THR A 60 -0.51 4.20 -10.99
N SER A 61 -0.77 2.91 -10.79
CA SER A 61 -2.11 2.35 -10.58
C SER A 61 -2.26 1.88 -9.14
N CYS A 62 -3.37 2.25 -8.51
CA CYS A 62 -3.68 1.83 -7.14
C CYS A 62 -3.99 0.33 -7.07
N PRO A 63 -3.83 -0.30 -5.90
CA PRO A 63 -4.18 -1.70 -5.72
C PRO A 63 -5.66 -1.99 -6.03
N THR A 64 -5.94 -3.20 -6.49
CA THR A 64 -7.30 -3.64 -6.79
C THR A 64 -8.06 -4.04 -5.52
N PRO A 65 -9.41 -4.00 -5.52
CA PRO A 65 -10.18 -4.55 -4.40
C PRO A 65 -9.86 -6.01 -4.11
N GLN A 66 -9.58 -6.81 -5.15
CA GLN A 66 -9.24 -8.22 -4.99
C GLN A 66 -7.93 -8.43 -4.21
N ALA A 67 -6.90 -7.62 -4.49
CA ALA A 67 -5.63 -7.69 -3.79
C ALA A 67 -5.78 -7.33 -2.28
N TRP A 68 -6.61 -6.35 -1.95
CA TRP A 68 -6.95 -6.04 -0.56
C TRP A 68 -7.76 -7.16 0.11
N LEU A 69 -8.70 -7.78 -0.61
CA LEU A 69 -9.55 -8.84 -0.10
C LEU A 69 -8.73 -10.08 0.30
N GLU A 70 -7.76 -10.47 -0.51
CA GLU A 70 -6.84 -11.58 -0.22
C GLU A 70 -6.09 -11.36 1.10
N GLU A 71 -5.75 -10.12 1.43
CA GLU A 71 -5.12 -9.79 2.70
C GLU A 71 -6.10 -9.84 3.89
N PHE A 72 -7.35 -9.41 3.69
CA PHE A 72 -8.39 -9.43 4.72
C PHE A 72 -8.89 -10.85 5.06
N GLU A 73 -8.80 -11.77 4.11
CA GLU A 73 -9.19 -13.16 4.32
C GLU A 73 -8.24 -13.89 5.29
N GLN A 74 -6.97 -13.45 5.36
CA GLN A 74 -5.91 -14.09 6.15
C GLN A 74 -6.01 -13.89 7.69
N ALA A 75 -6.89 -13.00 8.18
CA ALA A 75 -7.05 -12.77 9.62
C ALA A 75 -8.50 -12.49 10.05
N ASP A 76 -8.81 -12.76 11.32
CA ASP A 76 -10.13 -12.46 11.91
C ASP A 76 -10.36 -10.94 12.05
N ARG A 77 -9.28 -10.20 12.30
CA ARG A 77 -9.29 -8.77 12.56
C ARG A 77 -8.21 -8.06 11.76
N CYS A 78 -8.61 -7.08 10.96
CA CYS A 78 -7.71 -6.32 10.11
C CYS A 78 -7.82 -4.82 10.37
N ILE A 79 -6.69 -4.12 10.40
CA ILE A 79 -6.61 -2.67 10.28
C ILE A 79 -5.93 -2.37 8.95
N ALA A 80 -6.68 -1.83 8.01
CA ALA A 80 -6.15 -1.40 6.72
C ALA A 80 -5.81 0.09 6.77
N ILE A 81 -4.60 0.46 6.36
CA ILE A 81 -4.16 1.86 6.29
C ILE A 81 -3.76 2.16 4.86
N ALA A 82 -4.57 2.96 4.17
CA ALA A 82 -4.29 3.37 2.80
C ALA A 82 -3.64 4.77 2.76
N ILE A 83 -2.89 5.04 1.69
CA ILE A 83 -2.47 6.41 1.37
C ILE A 83 -3.70 7.35 1.29
N SER A 84 -3.45 8.65 1.45
CA SER A 84 -4.47 9.69 1.35
C SER A 84 -5.47 9.45 0.21
N SER A 85 -6.77 9.39 0.55
CA SER A 85 -7.86 9.24 -0.42
C SER A 85 -7.93 10.39 -1.45
N ARG A 86 -7.27 11.51 -1.16
CA ARG A 86 -7.14 12.66 -2.09
C ARG A 86 -6.05 12.47 -3.14
N LEU A 87 -5.18 11.47 -2.98
CA LEU A 87 -4.05 11.20 -3.88
C LEU A 87 -4.26 9.91 -4.69
N SER A 88 -4.97 8.92 -4.15
CA SER A 88 -5.10 7.61 -4.76
C SER A 88 -6.45 6.96 -4.49
N GLY A 89 -6.88 6.12 -5.42
CA GLY A 89 -8.06 5.24 -5.28
C GLY A 89 -7.85 4.05 -4.33
N SER A 90 -6.66 3.86 -3.75
CA SER A 90 -6.33 2.74 -2.85
C SER A 90 -7.33 2.59 -1.70
N MET A 91 -7.70 3.71 -1.06
CA MET A 91 -8.72 3.73 0.01
C MET A 91 -10.08 3.20 -0.46
N ASN A 92 -10.50 3.59 -1.66
CA ASN A 92 -11.76 3.14 -2.24
C ASN A 92 -11.71 1.63 -2.56
N SER A 93 -10.60 1.15 -3.11
CA SER A 93 -10.39 -0.29 -3.34
C SER A 93 -10.46 -1.09 -2.04
N ALA A 94 -9.83 -0.60 -0.98
CA ALA A 94 -9.86 -1.25 0.34
C ALA A 94 -11.27 -1.25 0.97
N GLN A 95 -12.08 -0.21 0.75
CA GLN A 95 -13.48 -0.17 1.20
C GLN A 95 -14.34 -1.21 0.49
N ILE A 96 -14.23 -1.32 -0.83
CA ILE A 96 -14.94 -2.37 -1.60
C ILE A 96 -14.52 -3.76 -1.12
N ALA A 97 -13.22 -3.97 -0.90
CA ALA A 97 -12.72 -5.23 -0.36
C ALA A 97 -13.25 -5.55 1.04
N CYS A 98 -13.41 -4.53 1.89
CA CYS A 98 -14.00 -4.67 3.23
C CYS A 98 -15.47 -5.12 3.14
N GLU A 99 -16.26 -4.49 2.26
CA GLU A 99 -17.66 -4.88 2.01
C GLU A 99 -17.75 -6.35 1.57
N LEU A 100 -16.96 -6.74 0.57
CA LEU A 100 -16.90 -8.13 0.07
C LEU A 100 -16.48 -9.13 1.16
N ALA A 101 -15.51 -8.77 2.01
CA ALA A 101 -15.06 -9.63 3.10
C ALA A 101 -16.15 -9.83 4.16
N LEU A 102 -16.91 -8.79 4.48
CA LEU A 102 -18.00 -8.84 5.46
C LEU A 102 -19.25 -9.56 4.91
N GLU A 103 -19.50 -9.48 3.60
CA GLU A 103 -20.53 -10.30 2.93
C GLU A 103 -20.21 -11.79 3.03
N ARG A 104 -18.93 -12.17 2.87
CA ARG A 104 -18.48 -13.57 2.95
C ARG A 104 -18.39 -14.09 4.39
N ALA A 105 -17.96 -13.25 5.31
CA ALA A 105 -17.70 -13.60 6.71
C ALA A 105 -18.13 -12.45 7.64
N PRO A 106 -19.42 -12.36 8.02
CA PRO A 106 -19.95 -11.28 8.84
C PRO A 106 -19.32 -11.12 10.23
N GLU A 107 -18.63 -12.15 10.72
CA GLU A 107 -17.92 -12.15 11.99
C GLU A 107 -16.56 -11.44 11.96
N LYS A 108 -16.01 -11.18 10.76
CA LYS A 108 -14.74 -10.46 10.59
C LYS A 108 -14.86 -9.02 11.10
N ARG A 109 -13.74 -8.47 11.56
CA ARG A 109 -13.65 -7.06 11.97
C ARG A 109 -12.57 -6.35 11.18
N ILE A 110 -12.98 -5.50 10.25
CA ILE A 110 -12.06 -4.78 9.36
C ILE A 110 -12.31 -3.29 9.55
N ALA A 111 -11.24 -2.52 9.79
CA ALA A 111 -11.28 -1.07 9.82
C ALA A 111 -10.36 -0.53 8.72
N VAL A 112 -10.92 0.24 7.79
CA VAL A 112 -10.16 0.90 6.72
C VAL A 112 -9.93 2.36 7.11
N LEU A 113 -8.66 2.76 7.17
CA LEU A 113 -8.22 4.07 7.65
C LEU A 113 -7.52 4.83 6.52
N ASP A 114 -7.97 6.07 6.31
CA ASP A 114 -7.28 7.03 5.47
C ASP A 114 -6.12 7.64 6.28
N SER A 115 -4.88 7.45 5.82
CA SER A 115 -3.70 8.04 6.46
C SER A 115 -3.71 9.57 6.44
N ARG A 116 -4.40 10.20 5.47
CA ARG A 116 -4.42 11.65 5.20
C ARG A 116 -3.03 12.25 5.04
N ARG A 117 -2.03 11.43 4.70
CA ARG A 117 -0.65 11.86 4.47
C ARG A 117 -0.24 11.65 3.03
N ASN A 118 0.68 12.51 2.60
CA ASN A 118 1.31 12.51 1.28
C ASN A 118 2.78 12.01 1.33
N ARG A 119 3.24 11.53 2.49
CA ARG A 119 4.62 11.07 2.74
C ARG A 119 4.56 9.70 3.45
N PRO A 120 5.48 8.75 3.14
CA PRO A 120 5.55 7.46 3.81
C PRO A 120 5.53 7.59 5.33
N LEU A 121 4.83 6.69 6.01
CA LEU A 121 4.87 6.57 7.46
C LEU A 121 6.25 6.02 7.88
N ARG A 122 7.24 6.91 8.02
CA ARG A 122 8.53 6.50 8.58
C ARG A 122 8.37 6.13 10.05
N GLY A 123 8.74 4.89 10.39
CA GLY A 123 8.95 4.47 11.78
C GLY A 123 9.94 5.42 12.46
N SER A 124 9.69 5.74 13.72
CA SER A 124 10.36 6.80 14.51
C SER A 124 11.84 6.54 14.84
N HIS A 125 12.57 5.73 14.07
CA HIS A 125 13.94 5.29 14.40
C HIS A 125 15.02 5.74 13.40
N ALA A 126 14.70 6.56 12.40
CA ALA A 126 15.70 7.14 11.51
C ALA A 126 15.76 8.66 11.69
N GLY A 127 16.64 9.11 12.58
CA GLY A 127 17.00 10.52 12.71
C GLY A 127 17.75 10.99 11.47
N LEU A 128 17.05 11.59 10.53
CA LEU A 128 17.62 12.48 9.51
C LEU A 128 16.58 13.58 9.23
N ASP A 129 16.70 14.67 9.97
CA ASP A 129 16.14 15.97 9.59
C ASP A 129 16.84 16.43 8.31
N CYS A 130 16.16 16.33 7.17
CA CYS A 130 16.54 17.10 5.99
C CYS A 130 15.75 18.43 6.02
N PRO A 131 16.42 19.59 6.14
CA PRO A 131 15.76 20.88 6.15
C PRO A 131 15.19 21.21 4.77
N GLY A 132 14.07 21.93 4.78
CA GLY A 132 13.14 22.01 3.66
C GLY A 132 13.64 22.70 2.39
N HIS A 133 12.92 22.42 1.32
CA HIS A 133 12.69 23.37 0.25
C HIS A 133 11.18 23.48 0.02
N GLY A 134 10.67 24.67 0.27
CA GLY A 134 9.37 25.09 -0.21
C GLY A 134 9.46 25.39 -1.69
N PHE A 135 8.44 24.94 -2.40
CA PHE A 135 7.82 25.67 -3.51
C PHE A 135 6.32 25.62 -3.27
#